data_AF-A0A2I0NPN7-F1
#
_entry.id   AF-A0A2I0NPN7-F1
#
_cell.length_a   1.000
_cell.length_b   1.000
_cell.length_c   1.000
_cell.angle_alpha   90.00
_cell.angle_beta   90.00
_cell.angle_gamma   90.00
#
_symmetry.space_group_name_H-M   'P 1'
#
loop_
_entity.id
_entity.type
_entity.pdbx_description
1 polymer ?
#
loop_
_entity_poly.entity_id
_entity_poly.type
_entity_poly.pdbx_seq_one_letter_code
_entity_poly.pdbx_strand_id
1 'polypeptide(L)' 'MGVQYICDADGRKTDVIVPIDLWESLTAEKPADEPIGVAEPARYRGIYRDRDLDLETEARNLRNEWNRT' A
#
# COMPACT_ATOMS: atom_id res chain seq x y z
N MET A 1 1.87 -1.71 23.80
CA MET A 1 1.67 -0.37 23.20
C MET A 1 0.35 -0.39 22.45
N GLY A 2 -0.46 0.66 22.54
CA GLY A 2 -1.75 0.77 21.85
C GLY A 2 -1.64 1.40 20.46
N VAL A 3 -2.79 1.60 19.82
CA VAL A 3 -2.92 2.31 18.54
C VAL A 3 -2.50 3.78 18.71
N GLN A 4 -1.68 4.29 17.80
CA GLN A 4 -1.30 5.71 17.76
C GLN A 4 -1.89 6.38 16.53
N TYR A 5 -2.42 7.59 16.71
CA TYR A 5 -2.96 8.38 15.60
C TYR A 5 -1.97 9.48 15.21
N ILE A 6 -1.82 9.66 13.90
CA ILE A 6 -1.09 10.79 13.31
C ILE A 6 -2.16 11.82 12.91
N CYS A 7 -1.96 13.07 13.32
CA CYS A 7 -2.88 14.16 13.04
C CYS A 7 -2.24 15.23 12.14
N ASP A 8 -3.06 15.91 11.35
CA ASP A 8 -2.68 17.11 10.62
C ASP A 8 -2.51 18.33 11.53
N ALA A 9 -2.14 19.47 10.93
CA ALA A 9 -1.97 20.74 11.63
C ALA A 9 -3.26 21.25 12.30
N ASP A 10 -4.43 20.82 11.83
CA ASP A 10 -5.74 21.15 12.41
C ASP A 10 -6.15 20.17 13.52
N GLY A 11 -5.31 19.17 13.82
CA GLY A 11 -5.59 18.11 14.80
C GLY A 11 -6.52 17.02 14.30
N ARG A 12 -6.83 16.96 13.00
CA ARG A 12 -7.62 15.88 12.40
C ARG A 12 -6.75 14.66 12.18
N LYS A 13 -7.26 13.48 12.53
CA LYS A 13 -6.57 12.21 12.32
C LYS A 13 -6.46 11.93 10.82
N THR A 14 -5.23 11.83 10.31
CA THR A 14 -4.96 11.49 8.91
C THR A 14 -4.55 10.03 8.77
N ASP A 15 -3.75 9.52 9.72
CA ASP A 15 -3.16 8.19 9.65
C ASP A 15 -3.11 7.51 11.02
N VAL A 16 -2.78 6.22 11.03
CA VAL A 16 -2.76 5.39 12.23
C VAL A 16 -1.58 4.41 12.20
N ILE A 17 -0.88 4.29 13.33
CA ILE A 17 0.14 3.26 13.58
C ILE A 17 -0.50 2.19 14.46
N VAL A 18 -0.62 0.98 13.92
CA VAL A 18 -1.22 -0.18 14.59
C VAL A 18 -0.11 -1.17 14.96
N PRO A 19 -0.03 -1.66 16.21
CA PRO A 19 0.87 -2.75 16.59
C PRO A 19 0.64 -4.00 15.73
N ILE A 20 1.71 -4.71 15.36
CA ILE A 20 1.62 -5.83 14.41
C ILE A 20 0.67 -6.95 14.88
N ASP A 21 0.72 -7.32 16.17
CA ASP A 21 -0.17 -8.35 16.73
C ASP A 21 -1.66 -7.97 16.60
N LEU A 22 -1.97 -6.67 16.73
CA LEU A 22 -3.33 -6.16 16.57
C LEU A 22 -3.72 -6.09 15.10
N TRP A 23 -2.80 -5.71 14.21
CA TRP A 23 -3.05 -5.74 12.77
C TRP A 23 -3.35 -7.16 12.28
N GLU A 24 -2.53 -8.14 12.67
CA GLU A 24 -2.67 -9.54 12.26
C GLU A 24 -4.01 -10.11 12.70
N SER A 25 -4.41 -9.89 13.96
CA SER A 25 -5.73 -10.33 14.46
C SER A 25 -6.91 -9.69 13.72
N LEU A 26 -6.82 -8.41 13.32
CA LEU A 26 -7.86 -7.73 12.53
C LEU A 26 -7.93 -8.25 11.09
N THR A 27 -6.82 -8.72 10.55
CA THR A 27 -6.75 -9.27 9.18
C THR A 27 -6.98 -10.77 9.10
N ALA A 28 -6.87 -11.49 10.22
CA ALA A 28 -6.98 -12.95 10.28
C ALA A 28 -8.37 -13.49 9.87
N GLU A 29 -9.42 -12.68 10.01
CA GLU A 29 -10.80 -13.05 9.62
C GLU A 29 -11.16 -12.64 8.19
N LYS A 30 -10.28 -11.93 7.47
CA LYS A 30 -10.56 -11.60 6.07
C LYS A 30 -10.30 -12.82 5.19
N PRO A 31 -11.27 -13.22 4.35
CA PRO A 31 -11.04 -14.29 3.39
C PRO A 31 -9.86 -13.91 2.49
N ALA A 32 -8.93 -14.84 2.29
CA ALA A 32 -7.74 -14.64 1.44
C ALA A 32 -8.09 -14.22 -0.01
N ASP A 33 -9.35 -14.42 -0.40
CA ASP A 33 -9.90 -14.15 -1.72
C ASP A 33 -10.48 -12.73 -1.86
N GLU A 34 -10.65 -11.97 -0.76
CA GLU A 34 -11.01 -10.55 -0.85
C GLU A 34 -9.76 -9.69 -0.99
N PRO A 35 -9.59 -8.95 -2.11
CA PRO A 35 -8.43 -8.09 -2.28
C PRO A 35 -8.40 -7.03 -1.17
N ILE A 36 -7.40 -7.14 -0.29
CA ILE A 36 -7.10 -6.10 0.70
C ILE A 36 -6.51 -4.91 -0.07
N GLY A 37 -7.33 -3.92 -0.37
CA GLY A 37 -6.91 -2.73 -1.11
C GLY A 37 -8.02 -2.16 -1.98
N VAL A 38 -7.65 -1.23 -2.86
CA VAL A 38 -8.63 -0.62 -3.76
C VAL A 38 -8.91 -1.56 -4.93
N ALA A 39 -10.19 -1.77 -5.23
CA ALA A 39 -10.66 -2.69 -6.27
C ALA A 39 -10.05 -2.44 -7.67
N GLU A 40 -9.57 -1.22 -7.93
CA GLU A 40 -8.82 -0.87 -9.14
C GLU A 40 -7.53 -0.12 -8.78
N PRO A 41 -6.43 -0.84 -8.49
CA PRO A 41 -5.12 -0.25 -8.23
C PRO A 41 -4.64 0.65 -9.39
N ALA A 42 -5.14 0.38 -10.61
CA ALA A 42 -4.89 1.17 -11.81
C ALA A 42 -5.28 2.65 -11.66
N ARG A 43 -6.30 2.97 -10.84
CA ARG A 43 -6.74 4.36 -10.60
C ARG A 43 -5.70 5.20 -9.87
N TYR A 44 -4.75 4.56 -9.19
CA TYR A 44 -3.70 5.22 -8.41
C TYR A 44 -2.36 5.25 -9.12
N ARG A 45 -2.30 4.87 -10.40
CA ARG A 45 -1.06 4.87 -11.20
C ARG A 45 -0.51 6.26 -11.51
N GLY A 46 -1.12 7.34 -11.03
CA GLY A 46 -0.63 8.71 -11.20
C GLY A 46 -0.25 9.00 -12.66
N ILE A 47 1.02 9.33 -12.89
CA ILE A 47 1.60 9.62 -14.22
C ILE A 47 1.56 8.45 -15.22
N TYR A 48 1.29 7.23 -14.74
CA TYR A 48 1.23 6.00 -15.52
C TYR A 48 -0.21 5.54 -15.81
N ARG A 49 -1.22 6.33 -15.45
CA ARG A 49 -2.63 5.97 -15.61
C ARG A 49 -3.04 5.72 -17.07
N ASP A 50 -2.48 6.50 -18.00
CA ASP A 50 -2.83 6.44 -19.44
C ASP A 50 -1.73 5.83 -20.29
N ARG A 51 -0.74 5.17 -19.66
CA ARG A 51 0.34 4.49 -20.38
C ARG A 51 0.09 2.99 -20.38
N ASP A 52 0.10 2.40 -21.56
CA ASP A 52 0.13 0.95 -21.72
C ASP A 52 1.53 0.46 -21.37
N LEU A 53 1.70 0.05 -20.10
CA LEU A 53 2.97 -0.41 -19.57
C LEU A 53 2.88 -1.89 -19.26
N ASP A 54 3.85 -2.63 -19.77
CA ASP A 54 4.15 -3.96 -19.27
C ASP A 54 4.75 -3.86 -17.86
N LEU A 55 3.89 -4.09 -16.88
CA LEU A 55 4.22 -4.07 -15.47
C LEU A 55 5.36 -5.01 -15.10
N GLU A 56 5.42 -6.17 -15.73
CA GLU A 56 6.42 -7.17 -15.41
C GLU A 56 7.81 -6.69 -15.83
N THR A 57 7.87 -6.10 -17.02
CA THR A 57 9.09 -5.48 -17.56
C THR A 57 9.52 -4.29 -16.72
N GLU A 58 8.62 -3.36 -16.37
CA GLU A 58 8.97 -2.20 -15.55
C GLU A 58 9.45 -2.59 -14.15
N ALA A 59 8.77 -3.51 -13.49
CA ALA A 59 9.19 -4.01 -12.18
C ALA A 59 10.56 -4.71 -12.25
N ARG A 60 10.86 -5.41 -13.35
CA ARG A 60 12.15 -6.04 -13.57
C ARG A 60 13.26 -5.00 -13.79
N ASN A 61 12.97 -3.95 -14.55
CA ASN A 61 13.91 -2.85 -14.79
C ASN A 61 14.27 -2.14 -13.49
N LEU A 62 13.28 -1.80 -12.66
CA LEU A 62 13.50 -1.17 -11.34
C LEU A 62 14.35 -2.05 -10.41
N ARG A 63 14.09 -3.36 -10.35
CA ARG A 63 14.92 -4.30 -9.56
C ARG A 63 16.36 -4.36 -10.08
N ASN A 64 16.54 -4.38 -11.39
CA ASN A 64 17.86 -4.42 -12.01
C ASN A 64 18.63 -3.12 -11.81
N GLU A 65 17.95 -1.97 -11.80
CA GLU A 65 18.55 -0.68 -11.46
C GLU A 65 19.03 -0.66 -10.01
N TRP A 66 18.20 -1.11 -9.06
CA TRP A 66 18.57 -1.20 -7.66
C TRP A 66 19.80 -2.08 -7.41
N ASN A 67 19.87 -3.24 -8.05
CA ASN A 67 20.97 -4.21 -7.92
C ASN A 67 22.28 -3.80 -8.62
N ARG A 68 22.29 -2.70 -9.38
CA ARG A 68 23.51 -2.13 -9.97
C ARG A 68 24.26 -1.21 -9.00
N THR A 69 23.75 -1.06 -7.78
CA THR A 69 24.36 -0.32 -6.66
C THR A 69 25.02 -1.28 -5.69
#